data_AF-A0AAD9SDC9-F1
#
_entry.id   AF-A0AAD9SDC9-F1
#
_cell.length_a   1.000
_cell.length_b   1.000
_cell.length_c   1.000
_cell.angle_alpha   90.00
_cell.angle_beta   90.00
_cell.angle_gamma   90.00
#
_symmetry.space_group_name_H-M   'P 1'
#
loop_
_entity.id
_entity.type
_entity.pdbx_description
1 polymer ?
#
loop_
_entity_poly.entity_id
_entity_poly.type
_entity_poly.pdbx_seq_one_letter_code
_entity_poly.pdbx_strand_id
1 'polypeptide(L)'
;MGFNPFRSVKNFFHDLKNAPEAQYITSAAAPTQYPSQESFNLPEKVHYLETSARLSRHFTHESLEQLGQAGTAPLPPRPDKKKGSVLDAVVRAAGSRWTLGVVLLLLVVWGVLGAVFGPTDTWQVILQDVSSIQAYTSATLLMRQQNNNTRGLLQRICGLISRSESNERMVRSLTAEQRARLRASTQKIRSEVIDSLHHKQDMFDKISNGVAKATGSLIALLIYWAGIIGWVFSGIPLQFSDTWQLDVNTATALEITFTTVFLQNIRSSHDKHLDATVQGIERLDTEIEMQLRRMTGDMTPNPTIASEPFKLNRWVKGLDIYAYIIGGSVGLVISAFVFGTWILVGDPMEFDDNWFLIIGTYTGLIGFIDGFILKNVDAREAKLALKHFDRLVAQDRKIFGLIGIEVPQSQHVVKDSLNIRISKTVGRWVESTTASWGSIMTVFALLIVASAMQWTETGQLLCNTPTMIVEGFLLLTLIQAENIADDKKRVTYEDILNRRLILDKHLAGWGGNDDDSDDGMSYNEKDGVVVQTFTINGQDVEMGGSF
;
A
#
# COMPACT_ATOMS: atom_id res chain seq x y z
N MET A 1 32.74 -4.48 -23.23
CA MET A 1 32.20 -3.21 -22.70
C MET A 1 33.06 -2.78 -21.53
N GLY A 2 33.84 -1.71 -21.68
CA GLY A 2 34.75 -1.25 -20.62
C GLY A 2 33.98 -0.57 -19.49
N PHE A 3 33.99 -1.19 -18.31
CA PHE A 3 33.48 -0.59 -17.09
C PHE A 3 34.41 0.55 -16.69
N ASN A 4 34.00 1.80 -16.89
CA ASN A 4 34.79 2.97 -16.47
C ASN A 4 34.28 3.43 -15.10
N PRO A 5 34.98 3.08 -14.00
CA PRO A 5 34.51 3.34 -12.64
C PRO A 5 34.31 4.84 -12.39
N PHE A 6 35.12 5.73 -12.97
CA PHE A 6 34.97 7.18 -12.82
C PHE A 6 33.69 7.72 -13.47
N ARG A 7 33.29 7.16 -14.62
CA ARG A 7 32.03 7.55 -15.28
C ARG A 7 30.81 7.01 -14.50
N SER A 8 30.92 5.82 -13.94
CA SER A 8 29.91 5.23 -13.05
C SER A 8 29.73 6.03 -11.76
N VAL A 9 30.84 6.46 -11.12
CA VAL A 9 30.80 7.28 -9.91
C VAL A 9 30.25 8.68 -10.19
N LYS A 10 30.64 9.31 -11.31
CA LYS A 10 30.09 10.62 -11.70
C LYS A 10 28.59 10.56 -12.00
N ASN A 11 28.14 9.52 -12.71
CA ASN A 11 26.71 9.28 -12.94
C ASN A 11 25.99 9.00 -11.63
N PHE A 12 26.58 8.23 -10.72
CA PHE A 12 26.03 7.97 -9.39
C PHE A 12 25.80 9.26 -8.59
N PHE A 13 26.80 10.15 -8.49
CA PHE A 13 26.62 11.43 -7.79
C PHE A 13 25.65 12.39 -8.48
N HIS A 14 25.58 12.35 -9.81
CA HIS A 14 24.58 13.09 -10.57
C HIS A 14 23.15 12.59 -10.26
N ASP A 15 22.97 11.27 -10.28
CA ASP A 15 21.71 10.61 -9.97
C ASP A 15 21.34 10.84 -8.50
N LEU A 16 22.30 10.81 -7.58
CA LEU A 16 22.10 11.10 -6.15
C LEU A 16 21.58 12.53 -5.93
N LYS A 17 22.11 13.51 -6.67
CA LYS A 17 21.72 14.91 -6.56
C LYS A 17 20.28 15.17 -7.06
N ASN A 18 19.83 14.37 -8.01
CA ASN A 18 18.52 14.50 -8.66
C ASN A 18 17.50 13.45 -8.17
N ALA A 19 17.95 12.41 -7.47
CA ALA A 19 17.14 11.31 -6.95
C ALA A 19 15.94 11.78 -6.12
N PRO A 20 16.07 12.77 -5.21
CA PRO A 20 14.94 13.30 -4.46
C PRO A 20 13.82 13.81 -5.36
N GLU A 21 14.15 14.47 -6.47
CA GLU A 21 13.15 15.02 -7.40
C GLU A 21 12.65 13.92 -8.34
N ALA A 22 13.52 13.03 -8.80
CA ALA A 22 13.19 11.91 -9.69
C ALA A 22 12.23 10.89 -9.04
N GLN A 23 12.23 10.76 -7.71
CA GLN A 23 11.30 9.89 -6.98
C GLN A 23 9.83 10.35 -7.11
N TYR A 24 9.60 11.66 -7.22
CA TYR A 24 8.27 12.25 -7.29
C TYR A 24 7.83 12.64 -8.72
N ILE A 25 8.74 12.54 -9.70
CA ILE A 25 8.44 12.80 -11.11
C ILE A 25 7.95 11.50 -11.76
N THR A 26 6.66 11.48 -12.08
CA THR A 26 6.04 10.48 -12.93
C THR A 26 5.36 11.19 -14.08
N SER A 27 5.44 10.61 -15.26
CA SER A 27 4.74 11.11 -16.44
C SER A 27 4.03 9.91 -17.05
N ALA A 28 2.71 10.02 -17.15
CA ALA A 28 1.88 8.97 -17.70
C ALA A 28 0.91 9.57 -18.71
N ALA A 29 0.98 9.07 -19.95
CA ALA A 29 -0.14 9.11 -20.87
C ALA A 29 -0.85 7.76 -20.76
N ALA A 30 -2.17 7.78 -20.59
CA ALA A 30 -2.94 6.57 -20.67
C ALA A 30 -2.84 5.96 -22.08
N PRO A 31 -2.57 4.66 -22.23
CA PRO A 31 -2.59 4.01 -23.54
C PRO A 31 -3.90 4.30 -24.26
N THR A 32 -3.81 4.94 -25.42
CA THR A 32 -4.97 5.27 -26.25
C THR A 32 -5.46 4.02 -26.96
N GLN A 33 -6.73 3.72 -26.79
CA GLN A 33 -7.41 2.62 -27.45
C GLN A 33 -8.21 3.20 -28.62
N TYR A 34 -7.93 2.73 -29.82
CA TYR A 34 -8.65 3.16 -31.02
C TYR A 34 -9.71 2.11 -31.38
N PRO A 35 -10.95 2.52 -31.70
CA PRO A 35 -11.91 1.60 -32.28
C PRO A 35 -11.37 1.04 -33.61
N SER A 36 -11.55 -0.26 -33.86
CA SER A 36 -11.23 -0.87 -35.16
C SER A 36 -12.17 -0.31 -36.24
N GLN A 37 -11.72 -0.26 -37.50
CA GLN A 37 -12.51 0.26 -38.62
C GLN A 37 -13.89 -0.44 -38.77
N GLU A 38 -13.99 -1.72 -38.39
CA GLU A 38 -15.25 -2.48 -38.40
C GLU A 38 -16.19 -2.09 -37.24
N SER A 39 -15.64 -1.64 -36.10
CA SER A 39 -16.42 -1.27 -34.89
C SER A 39 -17.05 0.12 -34.93
N PHE A 40 -16.75 0.92 -35.95
CA PHE A 40 -17.41 2.23 -36.15
C PHE A 40 -18.88 2.09 -36.61
N ASN A 41 -19.25 0.93 -37.16
CA ASN A 41 -20.54 0.73 -37.85
C ASN A 41 -21.48 -0.32 -37.21
N LEU A 42 -21.10 -0.94 -36.09
CA LEU A 42 -21.91 -2.00 -35.46
C LEU A 42 -22.46 -1.54 -34.10
N PRO A 43 -23.79 -1.65 -33.87
CA PRO A 43 -24.35 -1.58 -32.53
C PRO A 43 -24.00 -2.90 -31.84
N GLU A 44 -22.82 -2.97 -31.23
CA GLU A 44 -22.46 -4.15 -30.46
C GLU A 44 -23.34 -4.18 -29.21
N LYS A 45 -24.41 -4.98 -29.25
CA LYS A 45 -25.23 -5.33 -28.09
C LYS A 45 -24.28 -5.86 -27.02
N VAL A 46 -24.06 -5.05 -25.98
CA VAL A 46 -23.39 -5.51 -24.77
C VAL A 46 -24.30 -6.56 -24.14
N HIS A 47 -23.99 -7.84 -24.35
CA HIS A 47 -24.72 -8.94 -23.72
C HIS A 47 -24.43 -8.94 -22.21
N TYR A 48 -25.46 -8.65 -21.42
CA TYR A 48 -25.46 -8.83 -19.97
C TYR A 48 -25.47 -10.33 -19.68
N LEU A 49 -24.47 -10.86 -18.95
CA LEU A 49 -24.47 -12.26 -18.55
C LEU A 49 -25.35 -12.41 -17.30
N GLU A 50 -26.54 -12.98 -17.46
CA GLU A 50 -27.33 -13.49 -16.34
C GLU A 50 -26.56 -14.63 -15.68
N THR A 51 -25.84 -14.31 -14.60
CA THR A 51 -25.08 -15.31 -13.85
C THR A 51 -26.03 -16.00 -12.87
N SER A 52 -26.65 -17.10 -13.30
CA SER A 52 -27.25 -18.04 -12.35
C SER A 52 -26.16 -18.63 -11.45
N ALA A 53 -26.41 -18.64 -10.14
CA ALA A 53 -25.47 -18.93 -9.05
C ALA A 53 -24.83 -20.34 -9.02
N ARG A 54 -24.89 -21.11 -10.12
CA ARG A 54 -24.35 -22.49 -10.21
C ARG A 54 -22.96 -22.60 -10.84
N LEU A 55 -22.43 -21.54 -11.46
CA LEU A 55 -21.15 -21.59 -12.20
C LEU A 55 -19.88 -21.39 -11.34
N SER A 56 -20.03 -21.07 -10.05
CA SER A 56 -18.91 -20.74 -9.15
C SER A 56 -18.08 -21.93 -8.66
N ARG A 57 -18.40 -23.18 -9.03
CA ARG A 57 -17.70 -24.36 -8.50
C ARG A 57 -16.65 -24.99 -9.41
N HIS A 58 -16.63 -24.71 -10.71
CA HIS A 58 -15.63 -25.29 -11.62
C HIS A 58 -15.17 -24.26 -12.66
N PHE A 59 -14.15 -23.48 -12.31
CA PHE A 59 -13.35 -22.74 -13.28
C PHE A 59 -11.91 -23.24 -13.21
N THR A 60 -11.59 -24.19 -14.09
CA THR A 60 -10.21 -24.59 -14.43
C THR A 60 -9.73 -23.76 -15.62
N HIS A 61 -8.41 -23.61 -15.77
CA HIS A 61 -7.77 -22.75 -16.78
C HIS A 61 -8.21 -23.03 -18.24
N GLU A 62 -8.69 -24.24 -18.54
CA GLU A 62 -9.26 -24.64 -19.84
C GLU A 62 -10.62 -23.99 -20.16
N SER A 63 -11.48 -23.80 -19.16
CA SER A 63 -12.80 -23.19 -19.37
C SER A 63 -12.74 -21.71 -19.77
N LEU A 64 -11.66 -21.01 -19.43
CA LEU A 64 -11.41 -19.62 -19.84
C LEU A 64 -10.92 -19.51 -21.30
N GLU A 65 -10.25 -20.53 -21.84
CA GLU A 65 -9.83 -20.54 -23.24
C GLU A 65 -10.99 -20.83 -24.19
N GLN A 66 -11.94 -21.69 -23.80
CA GLN A 66 -13.14 -21.96 -24.58
C GLN A 66 -14.12 -20.77 -24.64
N LEU A 67 -14.22 -19.99 -23.56
CA LEU A 67 -15.03 -18.75 -23.52
C LEU A 67 -14.44 -17.63 -24.41
N GLY A 68 -13.13 -17.64 -24.67
CA GLY A 68 -12.48 -16.70 -25.59
C GLY A 68 -12.78 -16.94 -27.07
N GLN A 69 -13.38 -18.08 -27.43
CA GLN A 69 -13.73 -18.44 -28.82
C GLN A 69 -15.20 -18.15 -29.16
N ALA A 70 -16.05 -17.90 -28.18
CA ALA A 70 -17.46 -17.58 -28.38
C ALA A 70 -17.68 -16.06 -28.41
N GLY A 71 -17.51 -15.44 -29.59
CA GLY A 71 -18.22 -14.24 -30.04
C GLY A 71 -18.32 -13.01 -29.13
N THR A 72 -17.38 -12.80 -28.19
CA THR A 72 -17.30 -11.58 -27.37
C THR A 72 -16.23 -10.65 -27.94
N ALA A 73 -16.48 -9.34 -27.92
CA ALA A 73 -15.50 -8.31 -28.25
C ALA A 73 -14.12 -8.67 -27.67
N PRO A 74 -13.04 -8.65 -28.46
CA PRO A 74 -11.72 -9.00 -27.94
C PRO A 74 -11.38 -8.04 -26.80
N LEU A 75 -11.28 -8.60 -25.59
CA LEU A 75 -10.81 -7.89 -24.41
C LEU A 75 -9.46 -7.24 -24.73
N PRO A 76 -9.23 -5.99 -24.31
CA PRO A 76 -7.96 -5.32 -24.57
C PRO A 76 -6.80 -6.18 -24.06
N PRO A 77 -5.69 -6.27 -24.81
CA PRO A 77 -4.58 -7.13 -24.46
C PRO A 77 -4.08 -6.79 -23.05
N ARG A 78 -3.93 -7.82 -22.21
CA ARG A 78 -3.31 -7.66 -20.89
C ARG A 78 -1.94 -7.00 -21.08
N PRO A 79 -1.60 -5.96 -20.31
CA PRO A 79 -0.29 -5.33 -20.43
C PRO A 79 0.81 -6.38 -20.24
N ASP A 80 1.82 -6.33 -21.12
CA ASP A 80 2.94 -7.26 -21.11
C ASP A 80 3.53 -7.41 -19.70
N LYS A 81 3.65 -8.66 -19.23
CA LYS A 81 4.36 -8.96 -17.97
C LYS A 81 5.81 -8.54 -18.11
N LYS A 82 6.15 -7.34 -17.64
CA LYS A 82 7.55 -6.95 -17.39
C LYS A 82 8.21 -8.05 -16.55
N LYS A 83 9.36 -8.56 -17.01
CA LYS A 83 10.18 -9.51 -16.24
C LYS A 83 10.50 -8.86 -14.89
N GLY A 84 9.94 -9.41 -13.81
CA GLY A 84 10.17 -8.91 -12.45
C GLY A 84 11.65 -9.01 -12.09
N SER A 85 12.17 -8.00 -11.39
CA SER A 85 13.53 -8.06 -10.86
C SER A 85 13.62 -9.13 -9.77
N VAL A 86 14.80 -9.72 -9.58
CA VAL A 86 15.07 -10.63 -8.44
C VAL A 86 14.68 -9.97 -7.12
N LEU A 87 14.89 -8.66 -6.99
CA LEU A 87 14.52 -7.88 -5.81
C LEU A 87 13.00 -7.81 -5.60
N ASP A 88 12.20 -7.79 -6.67
CA ASP A 88 10.74 -7.78 -6.55
C ASP A 88 10.22 -9.14 -6.08
N ALA A 89 10.90 -10.23 -6.46
CA ALA A 89 10.60 -11.56 -5.93
C ALA A 89 10.91 -11.65 -4.43
N VAL A 90 12.04 -11.06 -3.98
CA VAL A 90 12.40 -11.00 -2.54
C VAL A 90 11.35 -10.21 -1.75
N VAL A 91 10.95 -9.02 -2.21
CA VAL A 91 9.90 -8.21 -1.55
C VAL A 91 8.59 -9.00 -1.47
N ARG A 92 8.18 -9.68 -2.56
CA ARG A 92 6.97 -10.50 -2.57
C ARG A 92 7.05 -11.70 -1.63
N ALA A 93 8.23 -12.32 -1.51
CA ALA A 93 8.47 -13.41 -0.60
C ALA A 93 8.40 -12.94 0.86
N ALA A 94 9.04 -11.82 1.20
CA ALA A 94 9.03 -11.24 2.54
C ALA A 94 7.59 -10.95 3.04
N GLY A 95 6.76 -10.34 2.19
CA GLY A 95 5.35 -10.08 2.51
C GLY A 95 4.40 -11.27 2.29
N SER A 96 4.89 -12.51 2.19
CA SER A 96 4.05 -13.69 1.95
C SER A 96 3.45 -14.25 3.25
N ARG A 97 2.30 -14.93 3.15
CA ARG A 97 1.68 -15.63 4.29
C ARG A 97 2.58 -16.76 4.81
N TRP A 98 3.37 -17.37 3.93
CA TRP A 98 4.33 -18.42 4.26
C TRP A 98 5.48 -17.89 5.12
N THR A 99 6.06 -16.75 4.77
CA THR A 99 7.14 -16.14 5.56
C THR A 99 6.67 -15.80 6.96
N LEU A 100 5.48 -15.21 7.10
CA LEU A 100 4.88 -14.99 8.42
C LEU A 100 4.75 -16.29 9.22
N GLY A 101 4.21 -17.35 8.59
CA GLY A 101 4.06 -18.65 9.25
C GLY A 101 5.39 -19.29 9.67
N VAL A 102 6.43 -19.19 8.83
CA VAL A 102 7.76 -19.70 9.15
C VAL A 102 8.41 -18.93 10.29
N VAL A 103 8.35 -17.60 10.28
CA VAL A 103 8.91 -16.77 11.36
C VAL A 103 8.19 -17.06 12.68
N LEU A 104 6.86 -17.14 12.67
CA LEU A 104 6.09 -17.50 13.88
C LEU A 104 6.47 -18.89 14.39
N LEU A 105 6.63 -19.87 13.50
CA LEU A 105 7.09 -21.21 13.88
C LEU A 105 8.48 -21.17 14.51
N LEU A 106 9.42 -20.43 13.93
CA LEU A 106 10.78 -20.29 14.47
C LEU A 106 10.78 -19.64 15.85
N LEU A 107 9.97 -18.59 16.06
CA LEU A 107 9.83 -17.96 17.38
C LEU A 107 9.25 -18.91 18.43
N VAL A 108 8.25 -19.72 18.05
CA VAL A 108 7.67 -20.74 18.94
C VAL A 108 8.69 -21.82 19.26
N VAL A 109 9.40 -22.34 18.26
CA VAL A 109 10.46 -23.35 18.44
C VAL A 109 11.56 -22.81 19.35
N TRP A 110 12.01 -21.58 19.12
CA TRP A 110 12.97 -20.91 20.00
C TRP A 110 12.44 -20.81 21.44
N GLY A 111 11.20 -20.34 21.65
CA GLY A 111 10.63 -20.23 22.99
C GLY A 111 10.56 -21.59 23.72
N VAL A 112 10.18 -22.65 23.01
CA VAL A 112 10.13 -24.02 23.56
C VAL A 112 11.51 -24.55 23.89
N LEU A 113 12.50 -24.37 23.01
CA LEU A 113 13.87 -24.81 23.26
C LEU A 113 14.48 -24.06 24.45
N GLY A 114 14.26 -22.75 24.56
CA GLY A 114 14.70 -21.97 25.72
C GLY A 114 14.08 -22.45 27.03
N ALA A 115 12.79 -22.81 27.02
CA ALA A 115 12.11 -23.35 28.19
C ALA A 115 12.62 -24.75 28.60
N VAL A 116 13.03 -25.58 27.64
CA VAL A 116 13.55 -26.94 27.90
C VAL A 116 15.00 -26.93 28.36
N PHE A 117 15.85 -26.12 27.74
CA PHE A 117 17.30 -26.12 27.97
C PHE A 117 17.78 -25.04 28.95
N GLY A 118 16.91 -24.12 29.35
CA GLY A 118 17.23 -22.97 30.20
C GLY A 118 17.65 -21.75 29.39
N PRO A 119 17.02 -20.57 29.58
CA PRO A 119 17.34 -19.36 28.81
C PRO A 119 18.63 -18.72 29.34
N THR A 120 19.78 -19.16 28.83
CA THR A 120 21.07 -18.53 29.13
C THR A 120 21.17 -17.14 28.49
N ASP A 121 22.13 -16.32 28.93
CA ASP A 121 22.36 -15.00 28.34
C ASP A 121 22.71 -15.12 26.84
N THR A 122 23.56 -16.09 26.48
CA THR A 122 23.85 -16.39 25.07
C THR A 122 22.61 -16.79 24.26
N TRP A 123 21.65 -17.52 24.86
CA TRP A 123 20.39 -17.90 24.19
C TRP A 123 19.55 -16.67 23.83
N GLN A 124 19.56 -15.66 24.69
CA GLN A 124 18.86 -14.39 24.52
C GLN A 124 19.55 -13.50 23.48
N VAL A 125 20.88 -13.34 23.57
CA VAL A 125 21.68 -12.53 22.65
C VAL A 125 21.52 -13.02 21.20
N ILE A 126 21.53 -14.33 20.96
CA ILE A 126 21.32 -14.89 19.61
C ILE A 126 19.99 -14.44 19.01
N LEU A 127 18.90 -14.45 19.80
CA LEU A 127 17.60 -14.01 19.29
C LEU A 127 17.63 -12.51 18.98
N GLN A 128 18.20 -11.71 19.87
CA GLN A 128 18.32 -10.26 19.71
C GLN A 128 19.06 -9.90 18.42
N ASP A 129 20.16 -10.57 18.11
CA ASP A 129 20.94 -10.31 16.90
C ASP A 129 20.20 -10.77 15.65
N VAL A 130 19.61 -11.96 15.66
CA VAL A 130 18.80 -12.43 14.53
C VAL A 130 17.63 -11.48 14.27
N SER A 131 16.96 -11.03 15.33
CA SER A 131 15.87 -10.07 15.27
C SER A 131 16.32 -8.73 14.67
N SER A 132 17.44 -8.17 15.14
CA SER A 132 17.91 -6.86 14.70
C SER A 132 18.39 -6.87 13.24
N ILE A 133 19.07 -7.94 12.81
CA ILE A 133 19.43 -8.19 11.40
C ILE A 133 18.17 -8.30 10.53
N GLN A 134 17.16 -9.04 11.02
CA GLN A 134 15.89 -9.17 10.33
C GLN A 134 15.16 -7.83 10.23
N ALA A 135 15.09 -7.05 11.32
CA ALA A 135 14.43 -5.75 11.36
C ALA A 135 15.07 -4.78 10.37
N TYR A 136 16.40 -4.70 10.36
CA TYR A 136 17.18 -3.90 9.41
C TYR A 136 16.89 -4.29 7.94
N THR A 137 16.91 -5.59 7.65
CA THR A 137 16.59 -6.10 6.32
C THR A 137 15.16 -5.74 5.94
N SER A 138 14.23 -5.88 6.88
CA SER A 138 12.82 -5.57 6.71
C SER A 138 12.57 -4.08 6.47
N ALA A 139 13.26 -3.19 7.19
CA ALA A 139 13.18 -1.74 7.01
C ALA A 139 13.63 -1.32 5.59
N THR A 140 14.74 -1.91 5.12
CA THR A 140 15.24 -1.70 3.75
C THR A 140 14.23 -2.16 2.70
N LEU A 141 13.65 -3.35 2.87
CA LEU A 141 12.62 -3.88 1.97
C LEU A 141 11.33 -3.06 2.02
N LEU A 142 10.92 -2.58 3.18
CA LEU A 142 9.75 -1.71 3.36
C LEU A 142 9.93 -0.38 2.65
N MET A 143 11.10 0.27 2.79
CA MET A 143 11.43 1.51 2.08
C MET A 143 11.37 1.29 0.56
N ARG A 144 11.92 0.18 0.08
CA ARG A 144 11.87 -0.17 -1.35
C ARG A 144 10.44 -0.43 -1.84
N GLN A 145 9.67 -1.22 -1.09
CA GLN A 145 8.28 -1.52 -1.42
C GLN A 145 7.47 -0.22 -1.49
N GLN A 146 7.65 0.68 -0.52
CA GLN A 146 6.98 1.97 -0.49
C GLN A 146 7.33 2.83 -1.72
N ASN A 147 8.62 3.01 -2.02
CA ASN A 147 9.05 3.78 -3.19
C ASN A 147 8.46 3.23 -4.50
N ASN A 148 8.47 1.91 -4.66
CA ASN A 148 7.91 1.26 -5.85
C ASN A 148 6.38 1.42 -5.93
N ASN A 149 5.69 1.25 -4.80
CA ASN A 149 4.24 1.37 -4.72
C ASN A 149 3.78 2.80 -4.99
N THR A 150 4.44 3.80 -4.38
CA THR A 150 4.13 5.22 -4.61
C THR A 150 4.32 5.58 -6.08
N ARG A 151 5.44 5.17 -6.69
CA ARG A 151 5.68 5.43 -8.11
C ARG A 151 4.63 4.79 -9.00
N GLY A 152 4.26 3.53 -8.72
CA GLY A 152 3.20 2.82 -9.42
C GLY A 152 1.84 3.50 -9.25
N LEU A 153 1.51 3.90 -8.03
CA LEU A 153 0.28 4.62 -7.67
C LEU A 153 0.16 5.94 -8.45
N LEU A 154 1.19 6.79 -8.40
CA LEU A 154 1.21 8.06 -9.11
C LEU A 154 1.09 7.87 -10.62
N GLN A 155 1.76 6.87 -11.18
CA GLN A 155 1.64 6.54 -12.60
C GLN A 155 0.20 6.17 -12.99
N ARG A 156 -0.47 5.35 -12.18
CA ARG A 156 -1.86 4.96 -12.42
C ARG A 156 -2.83 6.11 -12.26
N ILE A 157 -2.72 6.90 -11.19
CA ILE A 157 -3.59 8.08 -11.01
C ILE A 157 -3.38 9.08 -12.16
N CYS A 158 -2.14 9.33 -12.59
CA CYS A 158 -1.86 10.17 -13.76
C CYS A 158 -2.48 9.59 -15.05
N GLY A 159 -2.46 8.26 -15.21
CA GLY A 159 -3.18 7.57 -16.29
C GLY A 159 -4.70 7.78 -16.23
N LEU A 160 -5.32 7.66 -15.05
CA LEU A 160 -6.76 7.93 -14.87
C LEU A 160 -7.10 9.39 -15.18
N ILE A 161 -6.27 10.34 -14.74
CA ILE A 161 -6.44 11.77 -15.06
C ILE A 161 -6.31 12.00 -16.57
N SER A 162 -5.32 11.37 -17.22
CA SER A 162 -5.08 11.45 -18.66
C SER A 162 -6.29 11.01 -19.48
N ARG A 163 -6.92 9.88 -19.12
CA ARG A 163 -8.17 9.44 -19.74
C ARG A 163 -9.32 10.37 -19.42
N SER A 164 -9.47 10.77 -18.16
CA SER A 164 -10.53 11.67 -17.74
C SER A 164 -10.50 13.02 -18.50
N GLU A 165 -9.32 13.58 -18.78
CA GLU A 165 -9.21 14.82 -19.57
C GLU A 165 -9.62 14.61 -21.03
N SER A 166 -9.33 13.44 -21.60
CA SER A 166 -9.78 13.07 -22.95
C SER A 166 -11.29 12.85 -22.99
N ASN A 167 -11.84 12.20 -21.97
CA ASN A 167 -13.28 11.99 -21.82
C ASN A 167 -14.02 13.34 -21.66
N GLU A 168 -13.49 14.29 -20.87
CA GLU A 168 -14.03 15.65 -20.79
C GLU A 168 -14.07 16.33 -22.16
N ARG A 169 -12.97 16.26 -22.92
CA ARG A 169 -12.88 16.84 -24.26
C ARG A 169 -13.91 16.22 -25.21
N MET A 170 -14.03 14.91 -25.24
CA MET A 170 -14.97 14.18 -26.08
C MET A 170 -16.42 14.54 -25.72
N VAL A 171 -16.78 14.51 -24.44
CA VAL A 171 -18.13 14.90 -23.98
C VAL A 171 -18.44 16.35 -24.32
N ARG A 172 -17.45 17.26 -24.23
CA ARG A 172 -17.63 18.67 -24.60
C ARG A 172 -17.92 18.86 -26.10
N SER A 173 -17.41 17.97 -26.96
CA SER A 173 -17.62 18.03 -28.41
C SER A 173 -19.02 17.59 -28.85
N LEU A 174 -19.75 16.89 -27.97
CA LEU A 174 -21.12 16.43 -28.25
C LEU A 174 -22.12 17.60 -28.28
N THR A 175 -23.12 17.50 -29.16
CA THR A 175 -24.20 18.47 -29.25
C THR A 175 -25.07 18.48 -28.00
N ALA A 176 -25.87 19.53 -27.80
CA ALA A 176 -26.79 19.61 -26.66
C ALA A 176 -27.80 18.45 -26.63
N GLU A 177 -28.31 18.05 -27.80
CA GLU A 177 -29.22 16.90 -27.93
C GLU A 177 -28.53 15.58 -27.56
N GLN A 178 -27.30 15.37 -28.02
CA GLN A 178 -26.53 14.16 -27.68
C GLN A 178 -26.28 14.07 -26.17
N ARG A 179 -25.91 15.18 -25.52
CA ARG A 179 -25.73 15.23 -24.07
C ARG A 179 -27.04 15.05 -23.30
N ALA A 180 -28.15 15.57 -23.82
CA ALA A 180 -29.47 15.31 -23.24
C ALA A 180 -29.86 13.82 -23.34
N ARG A 181 -29.54 13.15 -24.46
CA ARG A 181 -29.72 11.70 -24.60
C ARG A 181 -28.90 10.94 -23.58
N LEU A 182 -27.61 11.28 -23.41
CA LEU A 182 -26.74 10.65 -22.39
C LEU A 182 -27.28 10.83 -20.97
N ARG A 183 -27.85 11.99 -20.67
CA ARG A 183 -28.47 12.25 -19.36
C ARG A 183 -29.72 11.39 -19.13
N ALA A 184 -30.52 11.18 -20.18
CA ALA A 184 -31.74 10.38 -20.12
C ALA A 184 -31.47 8.87 -20.16
N SER A 185 -30.43 8.43 -20.88
CA SER A 185 -30.08 7.03 -20.98
C SER A 185 -29.63 6.49 -19.64
N THR A 186 -30.34 5.48 -19.17
CA THR A 186 -30.09 4.85 -17.88
C THR A 186 -30.14 3.35 -18.08
N GLN A 187 -28.99 2.71 -18.31
CA GLN A 187 -28.91 1.25 -18.37
C GLN A 187 -28.66 0.64 -16.98
N LYS A 188 -28.69 -0.69 -16.87
CA LYS A 188 -28.40 -1.39 -15.61
C LYS A 188 -26.91 -1.24 -15.29
N ILE A 189 -26.58 -0.92 -14.05
CA ILE A 189 -25.18 -0.89 -13.58
C ILE A 189 -24.58 -2.29 -13.76
N ARG A 190 -23.34 -2.37 -14.26
CA ARG A 190 -22.64 -3.63 -14.47
C ARG A 190 -22.28 -4.30 -13.13
N SER A 191 -23.25 -5.00 -12.54
CA SER A 191 -23.12 -5.68 -11.24
C SER A 191 -21.98 -6.69 -11.21
N GLU A 192 -21.66 -7.30 -12.35
CA GLU A 192 -20.51 -8.21 -12.52
C GLU A 192 -19.17 -7.56 -12.14
N VAL A 193 -18.98 -6.26 -12.43
CA VAL A 193 -17.75 -5.55 -12.06
C VAL A 193 -17.70 -5.36 -10.55
N ILE A 194 -18.81 -5.00 -9.92
CA ILE A 194 -18.92 -4.85 -8.45
C ILE A 194 -18.66 -6.20 -7.76
N ASP A 195 -19.29 -7.27 -8.24
CA ASP A 195 -19.15 -8.62 -7.69
C ASP A 195 -17.72 -9.18 -7.87
N SER A 196 -17.06 -8.86 -9.00
CA SER A 196 -15.67 -9.24 -9.24
C SER A 196 -14.66 -8.51 -8.34
N LEU A 197 -15.06 -7.36 -7.81
CA LEU A 197 -14.23 -6.51 -6.94
C LEU A 197 -14.46 -6.82 -5.45
N HIS A 198 -15.60 -7.39 -5.09
CA HIS A 198 -15.87 -7.92 -3.76
C HIS A 198 -15.14 -9.26 -3.55
N HIS A 199 -13.85 -9.18 -3.27
CA HIS A 199 -13.11 -10.36 -2.83
C HIS A 199 -13.63 -10.83 -1.46
N LYS A 200 -14.10 -12.07 -1.39
CA LYS A 200 -14.54 -12.68 -0.12
C LYS A 200 -13.33 -12.86 0.77
N GLN A 201 -13.26 -12.10 1.87
CA GLN A 201 -12.18 -12.21 2.84
C GLN A 201 -12.03 -13.66 3.31
N ASP A 202 -10.84 -14.22 3.12
CA ASP A 202 -10.49 -15.54 3.62
C ASP A 202 -10.36 -15.50 5.16
N MET A 203 -10.42 -16.67 5.80
CA MET A 203 -10.29 -16.79 7.25
C MET A 203 -8.98 -16.16 7.76
N PHE A 204 -7.89 -16.34 7.00
CA PHE A 204 -6.61 -15.72 7.29
C PHE A 204 -6.69 -14.19 7.30
N ASP A 205 -7.39 -13.59 6.34
CA ASP A 205 -7.53 -12.13 6.26
C ASP A 205 -8.37 -11.60 7.42
N LYS A 206 -9.40 -12.34 7.85
CA LYS A 206 -10.20 -12.00 9.04
C LYS A 206 -9.35 -12.02 10.32
N ILE A 207 -8.56 -13.08 10.51
CA ILE A 207 -7.66 -13.22 11.67
C ILE A 207 -6.62 -12.10 11.65
N SER A 208 -5.95 -11.90 10.52
CA SER A 208 -4.91 -10.87 10.35
C SER A 208 -5.47 -9.48 10.61
N ASN A 209 -6.66 -9.15 10.11
CA ASN A 209 -7.33 -7.88 10.40
C ASN A 209 -7.69 -7.74 11.89
N GLY A 210 -8.08 -8.84 12.55
CA GLY A 210 -8.32 -8.86 14.00
C GLY A 210 -7.05 -8.55 14.80
N VAL A 211 -5.95 -9.23 14.47
CA VAL A 211 -4.63 -9.00 15.09
C VAL A 211 -4.15 -7.58 14.81
N ALA A 212 -4.25 -7.09 13.58
CA ALA A 212 -3.88 -5.71 13.22
C ALA A 212 -4.66 -4.67 14.03
N LYS A 213 -5.97 -4.87 14.23
CA LYS A 213 -6.81 -4.01 15.06
C LYS A 213 -6.43 -4.08 16.53
N ALA A 214 -6.09 -5.27 17.04
CA ALA A 214 -5.67 -5.45 18.43
C ALA A 214 -4.30 -4.81 18.69
N THR A 215 -3.29 -5.13 17.88
CA THR A 215 -1.91 -4.61 18.00
C THR A 215 -1.84 -3.10 17.77
N GLY A 216 -2.61 -2.56 16.83
CA GLY A 216 -2.74 -1.11 16.60
C GLY A 216 -3.73 -0.39 17.53
N SER A 217 -4.23 -1.05 18.58
CA SER A 217 -5.19 -0.44 19.50
C SER A 217 -4.51 0.44 20.55
N LEU A 218 -5.24 1.43 21.07
CA LEU A 218 -4.78 2.23 22.20
C LEU A 218 -4.48 1.36 23.43
N ILE A 219 -5.23 0.26 23.61
CA ILE A 219 -5.01 -0.66 24.74
C ILE A 219 -3.66 -1.35 24.59
N ALA A 220 -3.31 -1.84 23.41
CA ALA A 220 -1.99 -2.43 23.14
C ALA A 220 -0.87 -1.41 23.40
N LEU A 221 -1.07 -0.15 23.00
CA LEU A 221 -0.13 0.93 23.28
C LEU A 221 0.06 1.21 24.78
N LEU A 222 -1.03 1.19 25.55
CA LEU A 222 -0.99 1.35 26.99
C LEU A 222 -0.30 0.16 27.67
N ILE A 223 -0.56 -1.06 27.22
CA ILE A 223 0.12 -2.27 27.70
C ILE A 223 1.62 -2.20 27.42
N TYR A 224 2.00 -1.76 26.22
CA TYR A 224 3.40 -1.58 25.84
C TYR A 224 4.11 -0.63 26.81
N TRP A 225 3.60 0.59 26.99
CA TRP A 225 4.21 1.56 27.89
C TRP A 225 4.14 1.16 29.36
N ALA A 226 3.07 0.50 29.81
CA ALA A 226 2.98 -0.04 31.16
C ALA A 226 4.06 -1.12 31.39
N GLY A 227 4.33 -1.96 30.39
CA GLY A 227 5.40 -2.95 30.41
C GLY A 227 6.78 -2.29 30.53
N ILE A 228 7.09 -1.31 29.67
CA ILE A 228 8.35 -0.57 29.72
C ILE A 228 8.53 0.15 31.06
N ILE A 229 7.50 0.83 31.54
CA ILE A 229 7.53 1.53 32.85
C ILE A 229 7.75 0.52 33.98
N GLY A 230 7.03 -0.61 33.97
CA GLY A 230 7.20 -1.69 34.93
C GLY A 230 8.62 -2.25 34.94
N TRP A 231 9.22 -2.44 33.76
CA TRP A 231 10.61 -2.84 33.59
C TRP A 231 11.60 -1.78 34.13
N VAL A 232 11.37 -0.49 33.87
CA VAL A 232 12.21 0.59 34.45
C VAL A 232 12.20 0.52 35.99
N PHE A 233 11.03 0.32 36.59
CA PHE A 233 10.91 0.20 38.05
C PHE A 233 11.53 -1.10 38.60
N SER A 234 11.50 -2.21 37.85
CA SER A 234 12.17 -3.45 38.26
C SER A 234 13.69 -3.32 38.26
N GLY A 235 14.26 -2.31 37.57
CA GLY A 235 15.68 -2.02 37.59
C GLY A 235 16.21 -1.57 38.96
N ILE A 236 15.37 -0.96 39.80
CA ILE A 236 15.78 -0.49 41.15
C ILE A 236 16.23 -1.65 42.06
N PRO A 237 15.40 -2.69 42.31
CA PRO A 237 15.84 -3.83 43.11
C PRO A 237 16.92 -4.66 42.41
N LEU A 238 17.00 -4.64 41.08
CA LEU A 238 17.96 -5.41 40.28
C LEU A 238 19.26 -4.64 39.98
N GLN A 239 19.45 -3.45 40.57
CA GLN A 239 20.63 -2.61 40.41
C GLN A 239 20.99 -2.28 38.96
N PHE A 240 20.00 -2.26 38.06
CA PHE A 240 20.21 -2.01 36.63
C PHE A 240 21.28 -2.92 36.00
N SER A 241 21.29 -4.21 36.38
CA SER A 241 22.24 -5.21 35.89
C SER A 241 22.17 -5.45 34.37
N ASP A 242 23.19 -6.08 33.80
CA ASP A 242 23.21 -6.42 32.38
C ASP A 242 22.10 -7.43 32.02
N THR A 243 21.81 -8.41 32.89
CA THR A 243 20.67 -9.33 32.72
C THR A 243 19.33 -8.58 32.69
N TRP A 244 19.17 -7.55 33.53
CA TRP A 244 17.96 -6.70 33.51
C TRP A 244 17.79 -5.94 32.18
N GLN A 245 18.89 -5.52 31.55
CA GLN A 245 18.86 -4.91 30.22
C GLN A 245 18.58 -5.95 29.13
N LEU A 246 19.15 -7.14 29.25
CA LEU A 246 18.98 -8.23 28.29
C LEU A 246 17.51 -8.69 28.23
N ASP A 247 16.82 -8.79 29.37
CA ASP A 247 15.40 -9.18 29.42
C ASP A 247 14.50 -8.28 28.56
N VAL A 248 14.68 -6.96 28.63
CA VAL A 248 13.89 -6.04 27.78
C VAL A 248 14.31 -6.06 26.33
N ASN A 249 15.60 -6.29 26.05
CA ASN A 249 16.10 -6.38 24.69
C ASN A 249 15.54 -7.63 24.01
N THR A 250 15.50 -8.76 24.71
CA THR A 250 14.85 -9.99 24.22
C THR A 250 13.36 -9.77 24.00
N ALA A 251 12.66 -9.11 24.93
CA ALA A 251 11.23 -8.83 24.79
C ALA A 251 10.92 -7.90 23.61
N THR A 252 11.72 -6.84 23.42
CA THR A 252 11.57 -5.91 22.30
C THR A 252 12.01 -6.53 20.97
N ALA A 253 13.01 -7.39 20.96
CA ALA A 253 13.39 -8.17 19.78
C ALA A 253 12.24 -9.07 19.29
N LEU A 254 11.59 -9.79 20.20
CA LEU A 254 10.41 -10.60 19.88
C LEU A 254 9.29 -9.74 19.27
N GLU A 255 9.02 -8.60 19.90
CA GLU A 255 7.99 -7.67 19.45
C GLU A 255 8.32 -7.09 18.07
N ILE A 256 9.51 -6.54 17.85
CA ILE A 256 9.97 -6.00 16.57
C ILE A 256 9.93 -7.08 15.48
N THR A 257 10.43 -8.28 15.76
CA THR A 257 10.43 -9.40 14.79
C THR A 257 9.01 -9.72 14.34
N PHE A 258 8.10 -9.91 15.30
CA PHE A 258 6.70 -10.18 15.02
C PHE A 258 6.06 -9.02 14.24
N THR A 259 6.16 -7.79 14.77
CA THR A 259 5.47 -6.61 14.26
C THR A 259 5.95 -6.26 12.85
N THR A 260 7.26 -6.37 12.55
CA THR A 260 7.80 -6.06 11.21
C THR A 260 7.33 -7.06 10.16
N VAL A 261 7.44 -8.37 10.41
CA VAL A 261 7.02 -9.41 9.45
C VAL A 261 5.50 -9.40 9.27
N PHE A 262 4.76 -9.17 10.36
CA PHE A 262 3.31 -9.03 10.30
C PHE A 262 2.87 -7.80 9.51
N LEU A 263 3.53 -6.65 9.71
CA LEU A 263 3.27 -5.43 8.95
C LEU A 263 3.56 -5.61 7.45
N GLN A 264 4.67 -6.28 7.10
CA GLN A 264 4.99 -6.62 5.71
C GLN A 264 3.90 -7.48 5.07
N ASN A 265 3.39 -8.48 5.80
CA ASN A 265 2.32 -9.34 5.33
C ASN A 265 1.03 -8.54 5.08
N ILE A 266 0.61 -7.70 6.02
CA ILE A 266 -0.57 -6.85 5.89
C ILE A 266 -0.45 -5.91 4.69
N ARG A 267 0.67 -5.18 4.58
CA ARG A 267 0.93 -4.27 3.46
C ARG A 267 0.84 -4.98 2.12
N SER A 268 1.53 -6.11 1.99
CA SER A 268 1.49 -6.96 0.80
C SER A 268 0.07 -7.45 0.47
N SER A 269 -0.74 -7.76 1.48
CA SER A 269 -2.14 -8.17 1.29
C SER A 269 -3.03 -7.00 0.84
N HIS A 270 -2.91 -5.84 1.48
CA HIS A 270 -3.66 -4.63 1.14
C HIS A 270 -3.32 -4.13 -0.26
N ASP A 271 -2.02 -4.09 -0.60
CA ASP A 271 -1.55 -3.70 -1.93
C ASP A 271 -2.19 -4.56 -3.04
N LYS A 272 -2.31 -5.88 -2.82
CA LYS A 272 -2.95 -6.79 -3.79
C LYS A 272 -4.45 -6.51 -3.96
N HIS A 273 -5.16 -6.22 -2.87
CA HIS A 273 -6.58 -5.88 -2.93
C HIS A 273 -6.78 -4.56 -3.68
N LEU A 274 -6.01 -3.53 -3.33
CA LEU A 274 -6.07 -2.23 -4.01
C LEU A 274 -5.69 -2.36 -5.49
N ASP A 275 -4.70 -3.18 -5.82
CA ASP A 275 -4.28 -3.44 -7.20
C ASP A 275 -5.43 -4.01 -8.04
N ALA A 276 -6.17 -4.97 -7.51
CA ALA A 276 -7.34 -5.55 -8.18
C ALA A 276 -8.44 -4.50 -8.42
N THR A 277 -8.75 -3.67 -7.42
CA THR A 277 -9.72 -2.58 -7.54
C THR A 277 -9.32 -1.55 -8.59
N VAL A 278 -8.06 -1.13 -8.58
CA VAL A 278 -7.54 -0.17 -9.56
C VAL A 278 -7.57 -0.75 -10.98
N GLN A 279 -7.23 -2.03 -11.15
CA GLN A 279 -7.35 -2.68 -12.47
C GLN A 279 -8.81 -2.70 -12.97
N GLY A 280 -9.79 -2.89 -12.08
CA GLY A 280 -11.20 -2.79 -12.42
C GLY A 280 -11.57 -1.38 -12.92
N ILE A 281 -11.13 -0.34 -12.22
CA ILE A 281 -11.32 1.06 -12.62
C ILE A 281 -10.67 1.34 -13.98
N GLU A 282 -9.42 0.92 -14.18
CA GLU A 282 -8.69 1.15 -15.44
C GLU A 282 -9.36 0.48 -16.64
N ARG A 283 -9.95 -0.71 -16.45
CA ARG A 283 -10.74 -1.40 -17.49
C ARG A 283 -12.02 -0.63 -17.81
N LEU A 284 -12.73 -0.15 -16.79
CA LEU A 284 -13.94 0.64 -16.98
C LEU A 284 -13.66 1.97 -17.67
N ASP A 285 -12.58 2.68 -17.30
CA ASP A 285 -12.14 3.90 -17.97
C ASP A 285 -11.80 3.67 -19.44
N THR A 286 -11.21 2.51 -19.75
CA THR A 286 -10.88 2.13 -21.12
C THR A 286 -12.15 1.91 -21.95
N GLU A 287 -13.16 1.27 -21.39
CA GLU A 287 -14.44 1.06 -22.06
C GLU A 287 -15.19 2.38 -22.30
N ILE A 288 -15.25 3.23 -21.27
CA ILE A 288 -15.81 4.58 -21.36
C ILE A 288 -15.11 5.40 -22.45
N GLU A 289 -13.77 5.36 -22.49
CA GLU A 289 -12.97 6.04 -23.52
C GLU A 289 -13.34 5.50 -24.92
N MET A 290 -13.42 4.17 -25.09
CA MET A 290 -13.77 3.56 -26.38
C MET A 290 -15.16 3.96 -26.85
N GLN A 291 -16.17 3.96 -25.97
CA GLN A 291 -17.51 4.39 -26.31
C GLN A 291 -17.53 5.86 -26.73
N LEU A 292 -16.89 6.76 -25.97
CA LEU A 292 -16.82 8.18 -26.30
C LEU A 292 -16.10 8.44 -27.63
N ARG A 293 -15.03 7.69 -27.93
CA ARG A 293 -14.33 7.78 -29.22
C ARG A 293 -15.20 7.32 -30.38
N ARG A 294 -15.99 6.25 -30.20
CA ARG A 294 -16.98 5.80 -31.21
C ARG A 294 -18.05 6.87 -31.44
N MET A 295 -18.54 7.54 -30.39
CA MET A 295 -19.56 8.60 -30.50
C MET A 295 -19.05 9.87 -31.19
N THR A 296 -17.82 10.27 -30.90
CA THR A 296 -17.26 11.56 -31.33
C THR A 296 -16.37 11.48 -32.57
N GLY A 297 -15.88 10.28 -32.90
CA GLY A 297 -14.83 10.08 -33.90
C GLY A 297 -13.46 10.60 -33.45
N ASP A 298 -13.25 10.89 -32.16
CA ASP A 298 -12.00 11.47 -31.67
C ASP A 298 -10.84 10.45 -31.74
N MET A 299 -9.89 10.73 -32.64
CA MET A 299 -8.66 9.95 -32.82
C MET A 299 -7.44 10.63 -32.19
N THR A 300 -7.62 11.71 -31.42
CA THR A 300 -6.48 12.38 -30.79
C THR A 300 -5.98 11.58 -29.58
N PRO A 301 -4.65 11.37 -29.45
CA PRO A 301 -4.08 10.63 -28.33
C PRO A 301 -4.38 11.26 -26.97
N ASN A 302 -4.37 10.43 -25.92
CA ASN A 302 -4.55 10.88 -24.55
C ASN A 302 -3.38 11.81 -24.14
N PRO A 303 -3.63 12.91 -23.42
CA PRO A 303 -2.60 13.85 -23.03
C PRO A 303 -1.65 13.21 -22.00
N THR A 304 -0.39 13.62 -22.04
CA THR A 304 0.58 13.19 -21.03
C THR A 304 0.41 14.02 -19.76
N ILE A 305 0.12 13.36 -18.63
CA ILE A 305 0.01 14.00 -17.32
C ILE A 305 1.29 13.76 -16.55
N ALA A 306 1.95 14.85 -16.14
CA ALA A 306 3.12 14.79 -15.28
C ALA A 306 2.74 15.14 -13.83
N SER A 307 3.27 14.37 -12.88
CA SER A 307 3.35 14.79 -11.48
C SER A 307 4.53 15.73 -11.31
N GLU A 308 4.24 16.94 -10.84
CA GLU A 308 5.28 17.89 -10.47
C GLU A 308 5.71 17.65 -9.02
N PRO A 309 7.03 17.52 -8.75
CA PRO A 309 7.53 17.34 -7.40
C PRO A 309 7.28 18.60 -6.56
N PHE A 310 7.17 18.44 -5.24
CA PHE A 310 7.18 19.59 -4.35
C PHE A 310 8.53 20.32 -4.44
N LYS A 311 8.53 21.65 -4.28
CA LYS A 311 9.77 22.40 -4.07
C LYS A 311 10.32 22.04 -2.69
N LEU A 312 11.36 21.21 -2.66
CA LEU A 312 11.96 20.73 -1.42
C LEU A 312 12.99 21.74 -0.88
N ASN A 313 12.99 21.92 0.44
CA ASN A 313 14.09 22.62 1.13
C ASN A 313 15.32 21.70 1.22
N ARG A 314 16.52 22.29 1.41
CA ARG A 314 17.79 21.58 1.54
C ARG A 314 17.75 20.47 2.61
N TRP A 315 17.12 20.74 3.75
CA TRP A 315 16.99 19.76 4.84
C TRP A 315 16.17 18.53 4.47
N VAL A 316 15.09 18.73 3.71
CA VAL A 316 14.24 17.65 3.22
C VAL A 316 14.97 16.85 2.13
N LYS A 317 15.66 17.57 1.23
CA LYS A 317 16.48 16.95 0.18
C LYS A 317 17.55 16.02 0.74
N GLY A 318 18.15 16.36 1.89
CA GLY A 318 19.10 15.48 2.59
C GLY A 318 18.48 14.17 3.06
N LEU A 319 17.26 14.21 3.62
CA LEU A 319 16.53 13.01 4.05
C LEU A 319 16.14 12.13 2.86
N ASP A 320 15.72 12.72 1.75
CA ASP A 320 15.37 11.96 0.54
C ASP A 320 16.61 11.28 -0.09
N ILE A 321 17.78 11.93 -0.05
CA ILE A 321 19.04 11.29 -0.49
C ILE A 321 19.33 10.06 0.37
N TYR A 322 19.18 10.18 1.69
CA TYR A 322 19.37 9.05 2.60
C TYR A 322 18.37 7.92 2.28
N ALA A 323 17.08 8.23 2.17
CA ALA A 323 16.03 7.25 1.85
C ALA A 323 16.28 6.55 0.50
N TYR A 324 16.78 7.29 -0.49
CA TYR A 324 17.16 6.74 -1.79
C TYR A 324 18.35 5.78 -1.70
N ILE A 325 19.35 6.10 -0.86
CA ILE A 325 20.50 5.21 -0.64
C ILE A 325 20.03 3.92 0.03
N ILE A 326 19.33 4.03 1.17
CA ILE A 326 18.88 2.87 1.96
C ILE A 326 17.89 2.00 1.17
N GLY A 327 16.84 2.58 0.58
CA GLY A 327 15.86 1.82 -0.22
C GLY A 327 16.35 1.39 -1.61
N GLY A 328 17.55 1.84 -2.00
CA GLY A 328 18.15 1.58 -3.31
C GLY A 328 19.02 0.33 -3.35
N SER A 329 19.57 0.04 -4.54
CA SER A 329 20.58 -1.03 -4.70
C SER A 329 21.89 -0.72 -3.98
N VAL A 330 22.19 0.56 -3.74
CA VAL A 330 23.39 0.99 -3.02
C VAL A 330 23.32 0.62 -1.54
N GLY A 331 22.17 0.85 -0.89
CA GLY A 331 21.93 0.42 0.48
C GLY A 331 22.19 -1.07 0.64
N LEU A 332 21.62 -1.90 -0.26
CA LEU A 332 21.84 -3.35 -0.24
C LEU A 332 23.32 -3.74 -0.37
N VAL A 333 24.08 -3.06 -1.23
CA VAL A 333 25.53 -3.30 -1.35
C VAL A 333 26.28 -2.89 -0.08
N ILE A 334 25.91 -1.76 0.53
CA ILE A 334 26.48 -1.31 1.81
C ILE A 334 26.17 -2.33 2.89
N SER A 335 24.92 -2.78 3.00
CA SER A 335 24.51 -3.82 3.95
C SER A 335 25.31 -5.10 3.75
N ALA A 336 25.43 -5.59 2.50
CA ALA A 336 26.20 -6.78 2.19
C ALA A 336 27.68 -6.64 2.57
N PHE A 337 28.26 -5.45 2.40
CA PHE A 337 29.63 -5.16 2.82
C PHE A 337 29.76 -5.14 4.35
N VAL A 338 28.82 -4.53 5.06
CA VAL A 338 28.81 -4.51 6.54
C VAL A 338 28.70 -5.92 7.10
N PHE A 339 27.72 -6.71 6.64
CA PHE A 339 27.55 -8.10 7.09
C PHE A 339 28.73 -8.99 6.67
N GLY A 340 29.25 -8.82 5.46
CA GLY A 340 30.44 -9.55 5.01
C GLY A 340 31.66 -9.24 5.88
N THR A 341 31.86 -7.97 6.23
CA THR A 341 32.94 -7.55 7.13
C THR A 341 32.74 -8.11 8.54
N TRP A 342 31.52 -8.06 9.07
CA TRP A 342 31.20 -8.61 10.38
C TRP A 342 31.45 -10.13 10.46
N ILE A 343 31.14 -10.89 9.40
CA ILE A 343 31.47 -12.33 9.36
C ILE A 343 32.98 -12.54 9.29
N LEU A 344 33.70 -11.78 8.45
CA LEU A 344 35.13 -11.96 8.23
C LEU A 344 35.98 -11.58 9.45
N VAL A 345 35.56 -10.55 10.20
CA VAL A 345 36.28 -10.07 11.39
C VAL A 345 35.85 -10.86 12.65
N GLY A 346 34.74 -11.59 12.59
CA GLY A 346 34.29 -12.42 13.71
C GLY A 346 35.22 -13.57 14.08
N ASP A 347 35.85 -14.21 13.10
CA ASP A 347 36.82 -15.30 13.36
C ASP A 347 38.04 -14.81 14.18
N PRO A 348 38.70 -13.68 13.81
CA PRO A 348 39.70 -13.05 14.67
C PRO A 348 39.23 -12.61 16.06
N MET A 349 37.93 -12.35 16.24
CA MET A 349 37.31 -11.89 17.49
C MET A 349 36.65 -13.03 18.28
N GLU A 350 36.87 -14.29 17.87
CA GLU A 350 36.32 -15.51 18.50
C GLU A 350 34.78 -15.58 18.59
N PHE A 351 34.07 -14.67 17.91
CA PHE A 351 32.61 -14.54 18.02
C PHE A 351 32.11 -14.49 19.47
N ASP A 352 32.76 -13.68 20.31
CA ASP A 352 32.31 -13.47 21.70
C ASP A 352 31.00 -12.67 21.77
N ASP A 353 30.36 -12.66 22.95
CA ASP A 353 29.08 -11.98 23.16
C ASP A 353 29.17 -10.48 22.81
N ASN A 354 30.34 -9.86 23.04
CA ASN A 354 30.60 -8.47 22.70
C ASN A 354 30.65 -8.23 21.18
N TRP A 355 31.21 -9.15 20.40
CA TRP A 355 31.23 -9.10 18.93
C TRP A 355 29.85 -9.28 18.31
N PHE A 356 29.06 -10.18 18.87
CA PHE A 356 27.66 -10.37 18.52
C PHE A 356 26.84 -9.10 18.79
N LEU A 357 27.04 -8.47 19.94
CA LEU A 357 26.32 -7.25 20.32
C LEU A 357 26.60 -6.06 19.38
N ILE A 358 27.80 -5.95 18.82
CA ILE A 358 28.16 -4.87 17.88
C ILE A 358 27.23 -4.82 16.65
N ILE A 359 26.84 -5.98 16.09
CA ILE A 359 25.94 -5.99 14.93
C ILE A 359 24.53 -5.58 15.34
N GLY A 360 24.08 -5.98 16.53
CA GLY A 360 22.82 -5.53 17.12
C GLY A 360 22.79 -4.01 17.34
N THR A 361 23.88 -3.43 17.86
CA THR A 361 23.99 -1.98 18.06
C THR A 361 23.98 -1.23 16.72
N TYR A 362 24.72 -1.70 15.72
CA TYR A 362 24.71 -1.08 14.38
C TYR A 362 23.31 -1.11 13.77
N THR A 363 22.67 -2.28 13.75
CA THR A 363 21.37 -2.47 13.10
C THR A 363 20.27 -1.70 13.83
N GLY A 364 20.27 -1.69 15.17
CA GLY A 364 19.32 -0.92 15.98
C GLY A 364 19.44 0.60 15.79
N LEU A 365 20.67 1.15 15.75
CA LEU A 365 20.88 2.58 15.52
C LEU A 365 20.41 3.03 14.12
N ILE A 366 20.67 2.22 13.09
CA ILE A 366 20.19 2.51 11.73
C ILE A 366 18.68 2.32 11.63
N GLY A 367 18.13 1.23 12.19
CA GLY A 367 16.68 0.96 12.22
C GLY A 367 15.89 2.09 12.88
N PHE A 368 16.42 2.64 13.97
CA PHE A 368 15.87 3.82 14.63
C PHE A 368 15.81 5.03 13.69
N ILE A 369 16.88 5.35 12.98
CA ILE A 369 16.88 6.46 11.99
C ILE A 369 15.89 6.17 10.86
N ASP A 370 15.92 4.95 10.33
CA ASP A 370 15.08 4.51 9.21
C ASP A 370 13.61 4.64 9.53
N GLY A 371 13.17 4.30 10.76
CA GLY A 371 11.79 4.43 11.19
C GLY A 371 11.24 5.86 11.04
N PHE A 372 12.01 6.87 11.47
CA PHE A 372 11.62 8.28 11.35
C PHE A 372 11.67 8.79 9.90
N ILE A 373 12.69 8.38 9.14
CA ILE A 373 12.83 8.83 7.75
C ILE A 373 11.75 8.20 6.87
N LEU A 374 11.47 6.91 7.05
CA LEU A 374 10.41 6.18 6.34
C LEU A 374 9.06 6.88 6.50
N LYS A 375 8.68 7.19 7.75
CA LYS A 375 7.43 7.91 8.05
C LYS A 375 7.37 9.30 7.46
N ASN A 376 8.49 10.03 7.51
CA ASN A 376 8.59 11.37 6.96
C ASN A 376 8.44 11.39 5.43
N VAL A 377 9.03 10.43 4.73
CA VAL A 377 8.87 10.24 3.28
C VAL A 377 7.44 9.80 2.94
N ASP A 378 6.89 8.84 3.69
CA ASP A 378 5.51 8.33 3.50
C ASP A 378 4.46 9.44 3.58
N ALA A 379 4.55 10.31 4.60
CA ALA A 379 3.63 11.43 4.74
C ALA A 379 3.68 12.41 3.55
N ARG A 380 4.88 12.66 3.00
CA ARG A 380 5.05 13.50 1.81
C ARG A 380 4.45 12.84 0.57
N GLU A 381 4.70 11.56 0.38
CA GLU A 381 4.18 10.76 -0.72
C GLU A 381 2.65 10.69 -0.70
N ALA A 382 2.06 10.42 0.47
CA ALA A 382 0.61 10.41 0.68
C ALA A 382 -0.02 11.77 0.35
N LYS A 383 0.64 12.88 0.73
CA LYS A 383 0.19 14.23 0.41
C LYS A 383 0.23 14.51 -1.10
N LEU A 384 1.24 14.01 -1.81
CA LEU A 384 1.33 14.13 -3.26
C LEU A 384 0.22 13.32 -3.95
N ALA A 385 0.01 12.06 -3.55
CA ALA A 385 -1.04 11.22 -4.08
C ALA A 385 -2.43 11.86 -3.87
N LEU A 386 -2.71 12.42 -2.70
CA LEU A 386 -3.96 13.12 -2.40
C LEU A 386 -4.21 14.29 -3.36
N LYS A 387 -3.19 15.11 -3.66
CA LYS A 387 -3.31 16.20 -4.64
C LYS A 387 -3.73 15.69 -6.03
N HIS A 388 -3.22 14.53 -6.44
CA HIS A 388 -3.60 13.91 -7.72
C HIS A 388 -5.01 13.31 -7.67
N PHE A 389 -5.42 12.71 -6.55
CA PHE A 389 -6.81 12.28 -6.36
C PHE A 389 -7.79 13.46 -6.41
N ASP A 390 -7.48 14.58 -5.75
CA ASP A 390 -8.31 15.79 -5.81
C ASP A 390 -8.42 16.34 -7.23
N ARG A 391 -7.32 16.30 -8.01
CA ARG A 391 -7.33 16.65 -9.44
C ARG A 391 -8.24 15.71 -10.25
N LEU A 392 -8.19 14.40 -10.00
CA LEU A 392 -9.05 13.43 -10.67
C LEU A 392 -10.53 13.70 -10.36
N VAL A 393 -10.87 13.91 -9.09
CA VAL A 393 -12.24 14.27 -8.66
C VAL A 393 -12.71 15.55 -9.32
N ALA A 394 -11.84 16.55 -9.44
CA ALA A 394 -12.17 17.81 -10.12
C ALA A 394 -12.45 17.59 -11.62
N GLN A 395 -11.72 16.71 -12.30
CA GLN A 395 -11.99 16.35 -13.70
C GLN A 395 -13.30 15.58 -13.86
N ASP A 396 -13.57 14.61 -12.98
CA ASP A 396 -14.83 13.87 -12.98
C ASP A 396 -16.02 14.84 -12.86
N ARG A 397 -15.96 15.80 -11.94
CA ARG A 397 -17.02 16.80 -11.74
C ARG A 397 -17.32 17.60 -13.01
N LYS A 398 -16.31 17.90 -13.84
CA LYS A 398 -16.54 18.59 -15.12
C LYS A 398 -17.30 17.73 -16.11
N ILE A 399 -16.94 16.45 -16.24
CA ILE A 399 -17.64 15.50 -17.11
C ILE A 399 -19.11 15.40 -16.70
N PHE A 400 -19.36 15.17 -15.42
CA PHE A 400 -20.71 15.10 -14.86
C PHE A 400 -21.50 16.40 -15.10
N GLY A 401 -20.86 17.56 -14.89
CA GLY A 401 -21.47 18.86 -15.17
C GLY A 401 -21.78 19.10 -16.64
N LEU A 402 -20.98 18.58 -17.57
CA LEU A 402 -21.22 18.69 -19.01
C LEU A 402 -22.43 17.86 -19.47
N ILE A 403 -22.62 16.67 -18.89
CA ILE A 403 -23.78 15.78 -19.17
C ILE A 403 -25.01 16.25 -18.38
N GLY A 404 -24.81 16.86 -17.20
CA GLY A 404 -25.87 17.30 -16.30
C GLY A 404 -26.31 16.23 -15.29
N ILE A 405 -25.43 15.31 -14.91
CA ILE A 405 -25.73 14.26 -13.94
C ILE A 405 -25.20 14.68 -12.56
N GLU A 406 -25.91 14.29 -11.49
CA GLU A 406 -25.45 14.54 -10.13
C GLU A 406 -24.17 13.77 -9.82
N VAL A 407 -23.20 14.45 -9.20
CA VAL A 407 -21.96 13.83 -8.76
C VAL A 407 -22.23 13.08 -7.45
N PRO A 408 -21.98 11.76 -7.39
CA PRO A 408 -22.11 10.99 -6.15
C PRO A 408 -21.26 11.61 -5.04
N GLN A 409 -21.89 11.88 -3.91
CA GLN A 409 -21.20 12.34 -2.70
C GLN A 409 -20.59 11.13 -1.98
N SER A 410 -19.40 11.30 -1.42
CA SER A 410 -18.79 10.30 -0.55
C SER A 410 -19.68 10.09 0.68
N GLN A 411 -20.14 8.86 0.92
CA GLN A 411 -21.04 8.54 2.04
C GLN A 411 -20.28 8.33 3.37
N HIS A 412 -18.95 8.16 3.33
CA HIS A 412 -18.16 7.77 4.49
C HIS A 412 -17.50 8.96 5.20
N VAL A 413 -18.20 9.55 6.17
CA VAL A 413 -17.59 10.43 7.18
C VAL A 413 -17.24 9.60 8.41
N VAL A 414 -16.02 9.06 8.45
CA VAL A 414 -15.52 8.37 9.66
C VAL A 414 -15.30 9.39 10.76
N LYS A 415 -16.04 9.28 11.87
CA LYS A 415 -15.82 10.11 13.07
C LYS A 415 -14.50 9.70 13.74
N ASP A 416 -13.66 10.67 14.05
CA ASP A 416 -12.39 10.44 14.73
C ASP A 416 -12.62 9.95 16.16
N SER A 417 -12.39 8.66 16.39
CA SER A 417 -12.31 8.07 17.74
C SER A 417 -11.08 8.61 18.48
N LEU A 418 -11.09 8.49 19.82
CA LEU A 418 -9.97 8.92 20.66
C LEU A 418 -8.65 8.25 20.24
N ASN A 419 -8.71 6.97 19.89
CA ASN A 419 -7.57 6.21 19.38
C ASN A 419 -6.99 6.83 18.09
N ILE A 420 -7.87 7.19 17.14
CA ILE A 420 -7.47 7.84 15.88
C ILE A 420 -6.81 9.21 16.14
N ARG A 421 -7.32 9.99 17.09
CA ARG A 421 -6.76 11.32 17.41
C ARG A 421 -5.35 11.24 18.00
N ILE A 422 -5.13 10.29 18.91
CA ILE A 422 -3.81 10.04 19.49
C ILE A 422 -2.85 9.59 18.39
N SER A 423 -3.27 8.60 17.59
CA SER A 423 -2.49 8.10 16.45
C SER A 423 -2.10 9.20 15.47
N LYS A 424 -3.04 10.08 15.08
CA LYS A 424 -2.77 11.24 14.21
C LYS A 424 -1.80 12.24 14.86
N THR A 425 -1.80 12.37 16.18
CA THR A 425 -0.90 13.30 16.87
C THR A 425 0.52 12.75 16.95
N VAL A 426 0.67 11.48 17.33
CA VAL A 426 1.95 10.77 17.28
C VAL A 426 2.48 10.73 15.86
N GLY A 427 1.64 10.38 14.88
CA GLY A 427 1.95 10.38 13.46
C GLY A 427 2.49 11.73 12.99
N ARG A 428 1.77 12.84 13.24
CA ARG A 428 2.24 14.19 12.88
C ARG A 428 3.62 14.55 13.46
N TRP A 429 3.93 14.05 14.66
CA TRP A 429 5.25 14.26 15.26
C TRP A 429 6.33 13.44 14.55
N VAL A 430 6.12 12.12 14.39
CA VAL A 430 7.08 11.21 13.74
C VAL A 430 7.30 11.58 12.26
N GLU A 431 6.24 11.99 11.56
CA GLU A 431 6.28 12.42 10.16
C GLU A 431 6.98 13.77 9.96
N SER A 432 7.28 14.50 11.04
CA SER A 432 7.92 15.82 10.95
C SER A 432 9.40 15.72 10.54
N THR A 433 9.87 16.65 9.71
CA THR A 433 11.30 16.75 9.35
C THR A 433 12.19 16.99 10.57
N THR A 434 11.66 17.67 11.59
CA THR A 434 12.35 17.88 12.88
C THR A 434 12.58 16.58 13.63
N ALA A 435 11.62 15.65 13.61
CA ALA A 435 11.78 14.35 14.27
C ALA A 435 12.86 13.50 13.57
N SER A 436 12.91 13.50 12.23
CA SER A 436 13.95 12.77 11.48
C SER A 436 15.37 13.32 11.72
N TRP A 437 15.53 14.64 11.83
CA TRP A 437 16.84 15.19 12.22
C TRP A 437 17.14 14.97 13.71
N GLY A 438 16.10 15.02 14.55
CA GLY A 438 16.20 14.67 15.96
C GLY A 438 16.71 13.24 16.16
N SER A 439 16.22 12.26 15.40
CA SER A 439 16.67 10.87 15.52
C SER A 439 18.14 10.71 15.13
N ILE A 440 18.59 11.37 14.06
CA ILE A 440 20.01 11.40 13.67
C ILE A 440 20.87 12.00 14.79
N MET A 441 20.45 13.13 15.37
CA MET A 441 21.15 13.76 16.50
C MET A 441 21.20 12.87 17.74
N THR A 442 20.12 12.15 18.05
CA THR A 442 20.08 11.18 19.14
C THR A 442 21.09 10.06 18.91
N VAL A 443 21.18 9.49 17.70
CA VAL A 443 22.17 8.46 17.38
C VAL A 443 23.59 8.99 17.53
N PHE A 444 23.89 10.20 17.04
CA PHE A 444 25.20 10.80 17.26
C PHE A 444 25.54 10.99 18.74
N ALA A 445 24.57 11.42 19.56
CA ALA A 445 24.76 11.56 20.99
C ALA A 445 25.05 10.20 21.66
N LEU A 446 24.28 9.15 21.31
CA LEU A 446 24.50 7.80 21.81
C LEU A 446 25.89 7.28 21.44
N LEU A 447 26.33 7.48 20.19
CA LEU A 447 27.65 7.07 19.72
C LEU A 447 28.79 7.79 20.45
N ILE A 448 28.63 9.09 20.77
CA ILE A 448 29.60 9.85 21.57
C ILE A 448 29.70 9.26 22.97
N VAL A 449 28.57 8.97 23.61
CA VAL A 449 28.54 8.37 24.95
C VAL A 449 29.15 6.96 24.96
N ALA A 450 28.77 6.10 24.00
CA ALA A 450 29.35 4.76 23.88
C ALA A 450 30.86 4.79 23.61
N SER A 451 31.32 5.74 22.79
CA SER A 451 32.75 5.94 22.54
C SER A 451 33.49 6.41 23.80
N ALA A 452 32.87 7.30 24.61
CA ALA A 452 33.42 7.70 25.90
C ALA A 452 33.47 6.54 26.90
N MET A 453 32.53 5.59 26.79
CA MET A 453 32.51 4.33 27.54
C MET A 453 33.39 3.24 26.93
N GLN A 454 34.20 3.54 25.92
CA GLN A 454 35.11 2.59 25.26
C GLN A 454 34.43 1.35 24.70
N TRP A 455 33.16 1.46 24.26
CA TRP A 455 32.41 0.35 23.67
C TRP A 455 32.29 -0.89 24.56
N THR A 456 32.24 -0.69 25.89
CA THR A 456 31.88 -1.76 26.82
C THR A 456 30.47 -2.29 26.53
N GLU A 457 30.17 -3.50 27.01
CA GLU A 457 28.84 -4.12 26.92
C GLU A 457 27.75 -3.14 27.36
N THR A 458 27.92 -2.48 28.50
CA THR A 458 27.01 -1.44 29.00
C THR A 458 26.88 -0.25 28.03
N GLY A 459 27.97 0.19 27.40
CA GLY A 459 27.95 1.30 26.43
C GLY A 459 27.22 0.93 25.13
N GLN A 460 27.32 -0.33 24.70
CA GLN A 460 26.61 -0.85 23.53
C GLN A 460 25.13 -1.12 23.80
N LEU A 461 24.80 -1.69 24.97
CA LEU A 461 23.42 -1.87 25.43
C LEU A 461 22.71 -0.52 25.62
N LEU A 462 23.42 0.52 26.10
CA LEU A 462 22.89 1.89 26.18
C LEU A 462 22.48 2.45 24.81
N CYS A 463 23.20 2.08 23.75
CA CYS A 463 22.80 2.43 22.39
C CYS A 463 21.60 1.60 21.94
N ASN A 464 21.59 0.31 22.26
CA ASN A 464 20.61 -0.64 21.75
C ASN A 464 19.24 -0.47 22.41
N THR A 465 19.16 -0.62 23.74
CA THR A 465 17.90 -0.71 24.49
C THR A 465 16.95 0.47 24.25
N PRO A 466 17.38 1.76 24.35
CA PRO A 466 16.47 2.88 24.11
C PRO A 466 16.00 2.96 22.66
N THR A 467 16.85 2.58 21.71
CA THR A 467 16.51 2.63 20.28
C THR A 467 15.50 1.55 19.91
N MET A 468 15.67 0.32 20.41
CA MET A 468 14.73 -0.78 20.22
C MET A 468 13.35 -0.48 20.84
N ILE A 469 13.32 0.11 22.05
CA ILE A 469 12.04 0.51 22.68
C ILE A 469 11.31 1.55 21.81
N VAL A 470 12.02 2.54 21.30
CA VAL A 470 11.38 3.53 20.42
C VAL A 470 10.97 2.90 19.09
N GLU A 471 11.80 2.04 18.50
CA GLU A 471 11.49 1.35 17.26
C GLU A 471 10.25 0.47 17.39
N GLY A 472 10.18 -0.36 18.43
CA GLY A 472 9.01 -1.19 18.75
C GLY A 472 7.73 -0.36 18.88
N PHE A 473 7.79 0.72 19.67
CA PHE A 473 6.70 1.68 19.76
C PHE A 473 6.28 2.25 18.38
N LEU A 474 7.24 2.66 17.56
CA LEU A 474 6.97 3.21 16.22
C LEU A 474 6.32 2.17 15.31
N LEU A 475 6.76 0.92 15.35
CA LEU A 475 6.19 -0.18 14.56
C LEU A 475 4.75 -0.50 14.96
N LEU A 476 4.43 -0.52 16.26
CA LEU A 476 3.05 -0.67 16.74
C LEU A 476 2.14 0.46 16.24
N THR A 477 2.62 1.71 16.32
CA THR A 477 1.86 2.86 15.79
C THR A 477 1.74 2.82 14.26
N LEU A 478 2.71 2.22 13.58
CA LEU A 478 2.73 2.06 12.12
C LEU A 478 1.65 1.07 11.65
N ILE A 479 1.38 -0.03 12.37
CA ILE A 479 0.26 -0.93 12.07
C ILE A 479 -1.06 -0.16 12.06
N GLN A 480 -1.29 0.67 13.07
CA GLN A 480 -2.51 1.45 13.13
C GLN A 480 -2.61 2.48 11.99
N ALA A 481 -1.52 3.19 11.73
CA ALA A 481 -1.45 4.16 10.65
C ALA A 481 -1.72 3.49 9.29
N GLU A 482 -1.21 2.28 9.08
CA GLU A 482 -1.46 1.48 7.87
C GLU A 482 -2.94 1.13 7.71
N ASN A 483 -3.59 0.65 8.78
CA ASN A 483 -5.02 0.32 8.73
C ASN A 483 -5.87 1.56 8.39
N ILE A 484 -5.58 2.71 9.00
CA ILE A 484 -6.28 3.97 8.71
C ILE A 484 -6.02 4.43 7.27
N ALA A 485 -4.78 4.29 6.79
CA ALA A 485 -4.41 4.65 5.43
C ALA A 485 -5.08 3.74 4.39
N ASP A 486 -5.16 2.44 4.65
CA ASP A 486 -5.83 1.47 3.79
C ASP A 486 -7.33 1.72 3.71
N ASP A 487 -8.01 1.91 4.85
CA ASP A 487 -9.45 2.26 4.88
C ASP A 487 -9.72 3.52 4.06
N LYS A 488 -8.88 4.56 4.22
CA LYS A 488 -9.01 5.81 3.45
C LYS A 488 -8.77 5.60 1.95
N LYS A 489 -7.78 4.79 1.57
CA LYS A 489 -7.52 4.45 0.17
C LYS A 489 -8.71 3.69 -0.43
N ARG A 490 -9.24 2.68 0.26
CA ARG A 490 -10.39 1.89 -0.19
C ARG A 490 -11.60 2.77 -0.48
N VAL A 491 -12.00 3.62 0.47
CA VAL A 491 -13.10 4.58 0.28
C VAL A 491 -12.84 5.48 -0.93
N THR A 492 -11.61 5.99 -1.08
CA THR A 492 -11.25 6.84 -2.23
C THR A 492 -11.41 6.11 -3.56
N TYR A 493 -11.00 4.84 -3.63
CA TYR A 493 -11.13 4.03 -4.85
C TYR A 493 -12.56 3.59 -5.12
N GLU A 494 -13.33 3.23 -4.09
CA GLU A 494 -14.75 2.93 -4.19
C GLU A 494 -15.53 4.14 -4.72
N ASP A 495 -15.21 5.34 -4.24
CA ASP A 495 -15.78 6.59 -4.73
C ASP A 495 -15.44 6.84 -6.21
N ILE A 496 -14.19 6.56 -6.63
CA ILE A 496 -13.79 6.65 -8.05
C ILE A 496 -14.57 5.64 -8.89
N LEU A 497 -14.61 4.38 -8.44
CA LEU A 497 -15.32 3.30 -9.11
C LEU A 497 -16.80 3.63 -9.27
N ASN A 498 -17.45 4.12 -8.23
CA ASN A 498 -18.87 4.51 -8.26
C ASN A 498 -19.11 5.61 -9.31
N ARG A 499 -18.26 6.64 -9.36
CA ARG A 499 -18.33 7.67 -10.41
C ARG A 499 -18.18 7.09 -11.81
N ARG A 500 -17.28 6.12 -12.01
CA ARG A 500 -17.10 5.46 -13.31
C ARG A 500 -18.26 4.57 -13.69
N LEU A 501 -18.82 3.81 -12.75
CA LEU A 501 -19.99 2.97 -13.00
C LEU A 501 -21.21 3.81 -13.39
N ILE A 502 -21.41 4.94 -12.74
CA ILE A 502 -22.49 5.87 -13.11
C ILE A 502 -22.24 6.49 -14.48
N LEU A 503 -21.00 6.87 -14.79
CA LEU A 503 -20.66 7.38 -16.12
C LEU A 503 -20.89 6.33 -17.23
N ASP A 504 -20.44 5.08 -17.03
CA ASP A 504 -20.67 3.95 -17.94
C ASP A 504 -22.17 3.69 -18.14
N LYS A 505 -22.95 3.71 -17.05
CA LYS A 505 -24.42 3.54 -17.06
C LYS A 505 -25.12 4.52 -18.01
N HIS A 506 -24.65 5.75 -18.05
CA HIS A 506 -25.22 6.80 -18.88
C HIS A 506 -24.70 6.74 -20.33
N LEU A 507 -23.48 6.28 -20.56
CA LEU A 507 -22.89 6.17 -21.90
C LEU A 507 -23.36 4.95 -22.68
N ALA A 508 -23.60 3.82 -22.00
CA ALA A 508 -23.95 2.55 -22.63
C ALA A 508 -25.30 2.58 -23.37
N GLY A 509 -26.18 3.52 -23.06
CA GLY A 509 -27.47 3.69 -23.76
C GLY A 509 -27.39 4.39 -25.13
N TRP A 510 -26.22 4.84 -25.57
CA TRP A 510 -26.06 5.50 -26.87
C TRP A 510 -26.21 4.53 -28.07
N GLY A 511 -25.84 3.26 -27.90
CA GLY A 511 -25.84 2.26 -28.98
C GLY A 511 -27.17 1.55 -29.24
N GLY A 512 -28.21 1.85 -28.44
CA GLY A 512 -29.52 1.22 -28.56
C GLY A 512 -30.58 2.25 -28.88
N ASN A 513 -30.97 2.36 -30.15
CA ASN A 513 -32.25 2.93 -30.53
C ASN A 513 -32.68 2.30 -31.87
N ASP A 514 -33.84 1.63 -31.87
CA ASP A 514 -34.96 1.84 -32.82
C ASP A 514 -35.93 0.64 -32.99
N ASP A 515 -35.82 -0.48 -32.24
CA ASP A 515 -36.70 -1.66 -32.48
C ASP A 515 -37.47 -2.27 -31.28
N ASP A 516 -37.39 -1.72 -30.06
CA ASP A 516 -38.26 -2.21 -28.98
C ASP A 516 -39.61 -1.45 -29.01
N SER A 517 -40.53 -2.03 -29.77
CA SER A 517 -41.96 -1.78 -29.70
C SER A 517 -42.44 -1.89 -28.25
N ASP A 518 -43.05 -0.81 -27.77
CA ASP A 518 -44.27 -0.80 -26.95
C ASP A 518 -44.42 -1.95 -25.94
N ASP A 519 -43.74 -1.87 -24.81
CA ASP A 519 -44.24 -2.47 -23.57
C ASP A 519 -44.00 -1.50 -22.41
N GLY A 520 -45.06 -0.77 -22.08
CA GLY A 520 -45.09 0.21 -21.00
C GLY A 520 -44.92 -0.45 -19.64
N MET A 521 -43.85 -0.07 -18.92
CA MET A 521 -43.75 -0.26 -17.49
C MET A 521 -43.43 1.08 -16.82
N SER A 522 -44.47 1.65 -16.22
CA SER A 522 -44.49 2.89 -15.46
C SER A 522 -43.56 2.82 -14.24
N TYR A 523 -42.53 3.68 -14.21
CA TYR A 523 -41.69 3.91 -13.03
C TYR A 523 -42.42 4.82 -12.04
N ASN A 524 -42.60 4.38 -10.79
CA ASN A 524 -43.14 5.21 -9.71
C ASN A 524 -42.00 5.68 -8.78
N GLU A 525 -41.87 6.99 -8.66
CA GLU A 525 -40.73 7.73 -8.09
C GLU A 525 -40.82 7.92 -6.56
N LYS A 526 -41.16 6.86 -5.81
CA LYS A 526 -41.22 6.92 -4.35
C LYS A 526 -40.69 5.64 -3.74
N ASP A 527 -39.37 5.58 -3.57
CA ASP A 527 -38.72 5.25 -2.30
C ASP A 527 -37.20 5.17 -2.54
N GLY A 528 -36.48 6.16 -2.03
CA GLY A 528 -35.01 6.22 -2.04
C GLY A 528 -34.40 5.27 -1.01
N VAL A 529 -34.72 3.98 -1.10
CA VAL A 529 -34.15 2.93 -0.26
C VAL A 529 -33.96 1.66 -1.10
N VAL A 530 -32.72 1.19 -1.23
CA VAL A 530 -32.43 -0.16 -1.71
C VAL A 530 -32.80 -1.12 -0.58
N VAL A 531 -34.05 -1.60 -0.57
CA VAL A 531 -34.45 -2.75 0.25
C VAL A 531 -34.21 -4.00 -0.58
N GLN A 532 -33.37 -4.91 -0.07
CA GLN A 532 -33.19 -6.25 -0.62
C GLN A 532 -34.46 -7.06 -0.32
N THR A 533 -35.29 -7.31 -1.33
CA THR A 533 -36.38 -8.28 -1.23
C THR A 533 -35.94 -9.57 -1.94
N PHE A 534 -35.83 -10.67 -1.19
CA PHE A 534 -35.60 -12.00 -1.75
C PHE A 534 -36.95 -12.67 -2.02
N THR A 535 -37.21 -13.01 -3.27
CA THR A 535 -38.34 -13.88 -3.64
C THR A 535 -37.87 -15.33 -3.65
N ILE A 536 -38.44 -16.17 -2.78
CA ILE A 536 -38.32 -17.62 -2.85
C ILE A 536 -39.72 -18.18 -3.10
N ASN A 537 -39.90 -18.87 -4.24
CA ASN A 537 -41.14 -19.56 -4.64
C ASN A 537 -42.41 -18.68 -4.67
N GLY A 538 -42.29 -17.42 -5.11
CA GLY A 538 -43.45 -16.61 -5.50
C GLY A 538 -44.34 -16.09 -4.36
N GLN A 539 -43.84 -16.00 -3.13
CA GLN A 539 -44.46 -15.21 -2.06
C GLN A 539 -43.42 -14.32 -1.37
N ASP A 540 -43.80 -13.06 -1.12
CA ASP A 540 -43.00 -12.08 -0.40
C ASP A 540 -43.00 -12.40 1.10
N VAL A 541 -41.82 -12.46 1.72
CA VAL A 541 -41.66 -12.61 3.17
C VAL A 541 -40.89 -11.41 3.72
N GLU A 542 -41.57 -10.59 4.51
CA GLU A 542 -40.95 -9.55 5.34
C GLU A 542 -40.30 -10.19 6.59
N MET A 543 -39.00 -10.00 6.78
CA MET A 543 -38.32 -10.34 8.03
C MET A 543 -38.26 -9.12 8.95
N GLY A 544 -39.22 -9.05 9.88
CA GLY A 544 -39.16 -8.15 11.02
C GLY A 544 -38.27 -8.69 12.15
N GLY A 545 -37.52 -7.77 12.78
CA GLY A 545 -37.20 -7.79 14.22
C GLY A 545 -36.09 -8.72 14.74
N SER A 546 -35.07 -8.09 15.34
CA SER A 546 -34.27 -8.57 16.49
C SER A 546 -33.48 -9.89 16.36
N PHE A 547 -32.14 -9.80 16.34
CA PHE A 547 -31.24 -10.24 17.42
C PHE A 547 -29.78 -9.85 17.12
#